data_AF-A0A944CYS1-F1
#
_entry.id   AF-A0A944CYS1-F1
#
_cell.length_a   1.000
_cell.length_b   1.000
_cell.length_c   1.000
_cell.angle_alpha   90.00
_cell.angle_beta   90.00
_cell.angle_gamma   90.00
#
_symmetry.space_group_name_H-M   'P 1'
#
loop_
_entity.id
_entity.type
_entity.pdbx_description
1 polymer ?
#
loop_
_entity_poly.entity_id
_entity_poly.type
_entity_poly.pdbx_seq_one_letter_code
_entity_poly.pdbx_strand_id
1 'polypeptide(L)' 'MAMTYNVTAYKNGKPWKFTSVLANNKEEAILKGWEKFRAMGVEPDKVTAS' A
#
# COMPACT_ATOMS: atom_id res chain seq x y z
N MET A 1 18.30 -4.21 5.05
CA MET A 1 17.49 -3.78 6.22
C MET A 1 16.10 -3.45 5.71
N ALA A 2 15.06 -4.02 6.30
CA ALA A 2 13.69 -3.66 5.96
C ALA A 2 13.32 -2.34 6.65
N MET A 3 12.67 -1.44 5.92
CA MET A 3 12.16 -0.16 6.40
C MET A 3 10.64 -0.19 6.40
N THR A 4 10.03 0.58 7.29
CA THR A 4 8.58 0.76 7.30
C THR A 4 8.21 1.80 6.25
N TYR A 5 7.41 1.40 5.27
CA TYR A 5 6.86 2.28 4.24
C TYR A 5 5.39 2.54 4.52
N ASN A 6 4.96 3.78 4.29
CA ASN A 6 3.55 4.12 4.35
C ASN A 6 2.93 3.94 2.98
N VAL A 7 1.93 3.08 2.90
CA VAL A 7 1.21 2.79 1.66
C VAL A 7 -0.19 3.38 1.69
N THR A 8 -0.53 4.10 0.63
CA THR A 8 -1.83 4.74 0.43
C THR A 8 -2.56 4.06 -0.71
N ALA A 9 -3.75 3.55 -0.42
CA ALA A 9 -4.72 3.08 -1.39
C ALA A 9 -5.56 4.25 -1.88
N TYR A 10 -5.69 4.38 -3.19
CA TYR A 10 -6.55 5.34 -3.86
C TYR A 10 -7.72 4.62 -4.51
N LYS A 11 -8.90 5.23 -4.45
CA LYS A 11 -10.10 4.77 -5.15
C LYS A 11 -10.79 5.96 -5.78
N ASN A 12 -11.14 5.83 -7.06
CA ASN A 12 -11.75 6.92 -7.84
C ASN A 12 -10.91 8.22 -7.79
N GLY A 13 -9.59 8.09 -7.90
CA GLY A 13 -8.63 9.21 -7.88
C GLY A 13 -8.41 9.87 -6.52
N LYS A 14 -9.08 9.44 -5.45
CA LYS A 14 -8.95 10.01 -4.10
C LYS A 14 -8.26 9.03 -3.16
N PRO A 15 -7.42 9.51 -2.21
CA PRO A 15 -6.88 8.66 -1.18
C PRO A 15 -8.03 8.11 -0.33
N TRP A 16 -8.04 6.80 -0.14
CA TRP A 16 -9.15 6.08 0.49
C TRP A 16 -8.73 5.40 1.79
N LYS A 17 -7.63 4.65 1.78
CA LYS A 17 -7.11 3.91 2.93
C LYS A 17 -5.60 4.03 3.03
N PHE A 18 -5.09 3.95 4.25
CA PHE A 18 -3.67 4.04 4.54
C PHE A 18 -3.26 2.84 5.40
N THR A 19 -2.10 2.28 5.14
CA THR A 19 -1.49 1.27 6.01
C THR A 19 0.03 1.39 5.95
N SER A 20 0.72 0.68 6.83
CA SER A 20 2.17 0.62 6.86
C SER A 20 2.61 -0.82 6.63
N VAL A 21 3.68 -0.99 5.86
CA VAL A 21 4.27 -2.30 5.55
C VAL A 21 5.78 -2.26 5.71
N LEU A 22 6.35 -3.37 6.18
CA LEU A 22 7.80 -3.55 6.21
C LEU A 22 8.26 -4.07 4.85
N ALA A 23 9.15 -3.32 4.20
CA ALA A 23 9.71 -3.69 2.91
C ALA A 23 11.16 -3.27 2.77
N ASN A 24 11.90 -3.89 1.85
CA ASN A 24 13.29 -3.52 1.58
C ASN A 24 13.43 -2.34 0.61
N ASN A 25 12.39 -2.07 -0.18
CA ASN A 25 12.35 -0.99 -1.16
C ASN A 25 10.90 -0.56 -1.44
N LYS A 26 10.72 0.53 -2.20
CA LYS A 26 9.41 1.08 -2.55
C LYS A 26 8.54 0.15 -3.41
N GLU A 27 9.14 -0.60 -4.33
CA GLU A 27 8.40 -1.52 -5.20
C GLU A 27 7.80 -2.68 -4.38
N GLU A 28 8.59 -3.29 -3.51
CA GLU A 28 8.17 -4.33 -2.58
C GLU A 28 7.11 -3.81 -1.59
N ALA A 29 7.24 -2.56 -1.14
CA ALA A 29 6.22 -1.91 -0.31
C ALA A 29 4.88 -1.79 -1.03
N ILE A 30 4.87 -1.40 -2.31
CA ILE A 30 3.63 -1.30 -3.10
C ILE A 30 2.98 -2.68 -3.24
N LEU A 31 3.73 -3.72 -3.56
CA LEU A 31 3.22 -5.10 -3.67
C LEU A 31 2.60 -5.58 -2.36
N LYS A 32 3.31 -5.44 -1.24
CA LYS A 32 2.81 -5.77 0.10
C LYS A 32 1.60 -4.94 0.49
N GLY A 33 1.57 -3.66 0.08
CA GLY A 33 0.44 -2.77 0.26
C GLY A 33 -0.82 -3.30 -0.45
N TRP A 34 -0.69 -3.70 -1.72
CA TRP A 34 -1.79 -4.31 -2.47
C TRP A 34 -2.33 -5.57 -1.80
N GLU A 35 -1.45 -6.48 -1.37
CA GLU A 35 -1.86 -7.70 -0.67
C GLU A 35 -2.61 -7.38 0.62
N LYS A 36 -2.11 -6.42 1.41
CA LYS A 36 -2.72 -6.02 2.67
C LYS A 36 -4.08 -5.35 2.47
N PHE A 37 -4.21 -4.49 1.46
CA PHE A 37 -5.50 -3.90 1.11
C PHE A 37 -6.50 -4.97 0.65
N ARG A 38 -6.10 -5.91 -0.21
CA ARG A 38 -6.98 -7.03 -0.62
C ARG A 38 -7.40 -7.90 0.56
N ALA A 39 -6.49 -8.21 1.47
CA ALA A 39 -6.78 -8.99 2.68
C ALA A 39 -7.80 -8.28 3.61
N MET A 40 -7.87 -6.94 3.54
CA MET A 40 -8.87 -6.14 4.24
C MET A 40 -10.19 -5.98 3.47
N GLY A 41 -10.34 -6.60 2.30
CA GLY A 41 -11.49 -6.39 1.41
C GLY A 41 -11.49 -5.01 0.74
N VAL A 42 -10.32 -4.36 0.67
CA VAL A 42 -10.13 -3.07 0.02
C VAL A 42 -9.53 -3.32 -1.36
N GLU A 43 -10.28 -3.00 -2.39
CA GLU A 43 -9.83 -3.04 -3.79
C GLU A 43 -9.56 -1.60 -4.26
N PRO A 44 -8.31 -1.10 -4.09
CA PRO A 44 -7.94 0.21 -4.61
C PRO A 44 -7.68 0.15 -6.12
N ASP A 45 -7.82 1.28 -6.80
CA ASP A 45 -7.42 1.43 -8.20
C ASP A 45 -5.91 1.67 -8.33
N LYS A 46 -5.31 2.26 -7.29
CA LYS A 46 -3.88 2.59 -7.24
C LYS A 46 -3.37 2.50 -5.81
N VAL A 47 -2.15 1.99 -5.65
CA VAL A 47 -1.42 2.01 -4.37
C VAL A 47 -0.10 2.74 -4.58
N THR A 48 0.25 3.63 -3.67
CA THR A 48 1.56 4.30 -3.64
C THR A 48 2.25 4.03 -2.32
N ALA A 49 3.58 3.90 -2.34
CA ALA A 49 4.42 3.83 -1.15
C ALA A 49 5.21 5.13 -0.99
N SER A 50 5.26 5.67 0.23
CA SER A 50 6.02 6.87 0.60
C SER A 50 6.95 6.56 1.77
#